data_AF-A0A7W1SV90-F1
#
_entry.id   AF-A0A7W1SV90-F1
#
_cell.length_a   1.000
_cell.length_b   1.000
_cell.length_c   1.000
_cell.angle_alpha   90.00
_cell.angle_beta   90.00
_cell.angle_gamma   90.00
#
_symmetry.space_group_name_H-M   'P 1'
#
loop_
_entity.id
_entity.type
_entity.pdbx_description
1 polymer ?
#
loop_
_entity_poly.entity_id
_entity_poly.type
_entity_poly.pdbx_seq_one_letter_code
_entity_poly.pdbx_strand_id
1 'polypeptide(L)'
;MGSRLMYRFAYWNDGKHQHWYTNWDVAASGGQIGIRWMEIAFGPRVAQVSNLKVRQQGTYAPDGDWRWMGSIAQDRVGNVLLGYSESCGDNCPNGTPMYPSIYVASRKPGDALGTLEPEVLVVAGTGSQTDTSNRWGDYSSMRIDQDGCTFWYTTEYYKTTASFDWSTQIASAKFANCK
;
A
#
# COMPACT_ATOMS: atom_id res chain seq x y z
N MET A 1 0.31 3.23 15.08
CA MET A 1 0.59 4.43 14.25
C MET A 1 -0.66 4.80 13.43
N GLY A 2 -1.79 5.11 14.10
CA GLY A 2 -3.10 5.19 13.43
C GLY A 2 -3.60 6.60 13.09
N SER A 3 -4.46 6.69 12.07
CA SER A 3 -5.22 7.88 11.67
C SER A 3 -4.43 9.05 11.07
N ARG A 4 -3.26 8.79 10.47
CA ARG A 4 -2.50 9.80 9.71
C ARG A 4 -2.38 9.36 8.26
N LEU A 5 -2.50 10.33 7.35
CA LEU A 5 -2.28 10.11 5.92
C LEU A 5 -0.86 9.55 5.70
N MET A 6 -0.73 8.46 4.95
CA MET A 6 0.57 7.89 4.59
C MET A 6 1.17 8.61 3.39
N TYR A 7 2.49 8.61 3.35
CA TYR A 7 3.23 9.07 2.19
C TYR A 7 3.17 8.01 1.07
N ARG A 8 2.94 8.36 -0.21
CA ARG A 8 2.66 9.69 -0.76
C ARG A 8 1.19 9.86 -1.11
N PHE A 9 0.79 11.12 -1.27
CA PHE A 9 -0.32 11.47 -2.15
C PHE A 9 0.11 11.25 -3.61
N ALA A 10 -0.44 10.24 -4.28
CA ALA A 10 -0.09 9.93 -5.66
C ALA A 10 -1.07 10.60 -6.63
N TYR A 11 -0.51 11.33 -7.60
CA TYR A 11 -1.25 12.04 -8.63
C TYR A 11 -1.02 11.38 -9.99
N TRP A 12 -2.10 11.21 -10.75
CA TRP A 12 -2.07 10.83 -12.15
C TRP A 12 -3.06 11.67 -12.96
N ASN A 13 -2.75 11.94 -14.22
CA ASN A 13 -3.63 12.62 -15.15
C ASN A 13 -3.68 11.85 -16.46
N ASP A 14 -4.85 11.31 -16.81
CA ASP A 14 -5.05 10.49 -18.01
C ASP A 14 -5.46 11.33 -19.24
N GLY A 15 -5.44 12.65 -19.11
CA GLY A 15 -5.88 13.62 -20.13
C GLY A 15 -7.37 13.95 -20.08
N LYS A 16 -8.19 13.14 -19.40
CA LYS A 16 -9.64 13.33 -19.22
C LYS A 16 -10.03 13.59 -17.77
N HIS A 17 -9.33 12.95 -16.84
CA HIS A 17 -9.51 13.03 -15.41
C HIS A 17 -8.16 13.14 -14.69
N GLN A 18 -8.20 13.81 -13.55
CA GLN A 18 -7.18 13.72 -12.53
C GLN A 18 -7.56 12.61 -11.55
N HIS A 19 -6.57 11.82 -11.14
CA HIS A 19 -6.70 10.75 -10.16
C HIS A 19 -5.75 11.02 -9.01
N TRP A 20 -6.31 11.07 -7.81
CA TRP A 20 -5.60 11.32 -6.57
C TRP A 20 -5.75 10.11 -5.67
N TYR A 21 -4.62 9.52 -5.29
CA TYR A 21 -4.58 8.34 -4.46
C TYR A 21 -3.97 8.66 -3.10
N THR A 22 -4.60 8.12 -2.07
CA THR A 22 -4.14 8.23 -0.70
C THR A 22 -4.43 6.95 0.08
N ASN A 23 -3.71 6.74 1.17
CA ASN A 23 -3.94 5.63 2.07
C ASN A 23 -3.57 5.99 3.52
N TRP A 24 -4.10 5.24 4.48
CA TRP A 24 -3.73 5.30 5.89
C TRP A 24 -4.14 4.05 6.66
N ASP A 25 -3.49 3.85 7.80
CA ASP A 25 -3.78 2.76 8.71
C ASP A 25 -5.11 3.01 9.46
N VAL A 26 -5.99 2.00 9.44
CA VAL A 26 -7.26 1.99 10.19
C VAL A 26 -7.44 0.67 10.92
N ALA A 27 -8.16 0.69 12.04
CA ALA A 27 -8.68 -0.54 12.62
C ALA A 27 -9.70 -1.17 11.65
N ALA A 28 -9.45 -2.41 11.25
CA ALA A 28 -10.35 -3.21 10.43
C ALA A 28 -11.42 -3.89 11.31
N SER A 29 -12.42 -4.50 10.67
CA SER A 29 -13.56 -5.12 11.36
C SER A 29 -13.18 -6.31 12.26
N GLY A 30 -12.04 -6.98 12.00
CA GLY A 30 -11.52 -8.05 12.85
C GLY A 30 -10.66 -7.56 14.02
N GLY A 31 -10.46 -6.25 14.18
CA GLY A 31 -9.66 -5.64 15.26
C GLY A 31 -8.17 -5.46 14.93
N GLN A 32 -7.68 -6.10 13.87
CA GLN A 32 -6.35 -5.89 13.29
C GLN A 32 -6.26 -4.54 12.55
N ILE A 33 -5.04 -4.07 12.27
CA ILE A 33 -4.84 -2.90 11.42
C ILE A 33 -4.94 -3.34 9.96
N GLY A 34 -5.69 -2.58 9.17
CA GLY A 34 -5.74 -2.69 7.71
C GLY A 34 -5.41 -1.36 7.05
N ILE A 35 -5.19 -1.40 5.74
CA ILE A 35 -4.92 -0.19 4.95
C ILE A 35 -6.20 0.34 4.35
N ARG A 36 -6.66 1.50 4.81
CA ARG A 36 -7.67 2.28 4.09
C ARG A 36 -7.00 2.93 2.89
N TRP A 37 -7.60 2.79 1.71
CA TRP A 37 -7.16 3.46 0.49
C TRP A 37 -8.33 4.16 -0.19
N MET A 38 -8.02 5.25 -0.89
CA MET A 38 -9.01 6.02 -1.65
C MET A 38 -8.43 6.46 -2.98
N GLU A 39 -9.30 6.50 -3.98
CA GLU A 39 -9.12 7.26 -5.21
C GLU A 39 -10.16 8.37 -5.26
N ILE A 40 -9.71 9.60 -5.44
CA ILE A 40 -10.54 10.75 -5.81
C ILE A 40 -10.28 11.01 -7.29
N ALA A 41 -11.33 11.06 -8.10
CA ALA A 41 -11.18 11.31 -9.53
C ALA A 41 -12.16 12.38 -10.01
N PHE A 42 -11.68 13.30 -10.85
CA PHE A 42 -12.49 14.40 -11.38
C PHE A 42 -11.96 14.89 -12.73
N GLY A 43 -12.87 15.33 -13.60
CA GLY A 43 -12.57 15.70 -14.99
C GLY A 43 -11.80 17.02 -15.19
N PRO A 44 -12.18 18.15 -14.57
CA PRO A 44 -11.55 19.43 -14.89
C PRO A 44 -10.13 19.51 -14.33
N ARG A 45 -9.22 20.18 -15.06
CA ARG A 45 -7.85 20.48 -14.58
C ARG A 45 -7.84 21.32 -13.30
N VAL A 46 -8.85 22.17 -13.14
CA VAL A 46 -9.10 22.93 -11.92
C VAL A 46 -10.36 22.38 -11.26
N ALA A 47 -10.21 21.72 -10.12
CA ALA A 47 -11.35 21.30 -9.31
C ALA A 47 -11.86 22.47 -8.46
N GLN A 48 -13.17 22.68 -8.49
CA GLN A 48 -13.85 23.30 -7.36
C GLN A 48 -13.91 22.27 -6.24
N VAL A 49 -13.56 22.66 -5.01
CA VAL A 49 -13.51 21.73 -3.86
C VAL A 49 -14.85 20.99 -3.67
N SER A 50 -15.97 21.65 -3.95
CA SER A 50 -17.33 21.08 -3.89
C SER A 50 -17.56 19.91 -4.87
N ASN A 51 -16.77 19.83 -5.94
CA ASN A 51 -16.88 18.80 -6.98
C ASN A 51 -15.97 17.59 -6.72
N LEU A 52 -15.11 17.63 -5.70
CA LEU A 52 -14.30 16.49 -5.32
C LEU A 52 -15.19 15.39 -4.77
N LYS A 53 -15.14 14.21 -5.39
CA LYS A 53 -15.85 13.01 -4.97
C LYS A 53 -14.86 11.85 -4.88
N VAL A 54 -15.01 11.04 -3.84
CA VAL A 54 -14.33 9.74 -3.77
C VAL A 54 -14.91 8.89 -4.90
N ARG A 55 -14.06 8.51 -5.86
CA ARG A 55 -14.43 7.60 -6.95
C ARG A 55 -14.56 6.18 -6.41
N GLN A 56 -13.59 5.77 -5.59
CA GLN A 56 -13.62 4.48 -4.91
C GLN A 56 -12.74 4.51 -3.66
N GLN A 57 -13.03 3.59 -2.75
CA GLN A 57 -12.29 3.39 -1.53
C GLN A 57 -12.50 1.98 -1.01
N GLY A 58 -11.56 1.49 -0.23
CA GLY A 58 -11.64 0.19 0.44
C GLY A 58 -10.78 0.17 1.70
N THR A 59 -11.04 -0.77 2.59
CA THR A 59 -10.11 -1.14 3.67
C THR A 59 -9.58 -2.52 3.34
N TYR A 60 -8.29 -2.65 3.11
CA TYR A 60 -7.65 -3.93 2.80
C TYR A 60 -7.17 -4.59 4.09
N ALA A 61 -7.88 -5.66 4.46
CA ALA A 61 -7.59 -6.57 5.57
C ALA A 61 -8.36 -7.88 5.32
N PRO A 62 -7.96 -8.68 4.32
CA PRO A 62 -8.69 -9.88 3.90
C PRO A 62 -8.69 -11.01 4.95
N ASP A 63 -7.78 -10.98 5.93
CA ASP A 63 -7.61 -11.97 6.99
C ASP A 63 -7.28 -11.28 8.34
N GLY A 64 -6.82 -12.06 9.33
CA GLY A 64 -6.47 -11.58 10.67
C GLY A 64 -5.10 -10.91 10.79
N ASP A 65 -4.32 -10.81 9.70
CA ASP A 65 -2.95 -10.31 9.74
C ASP A 65 -2.93 -8.77 9.73
N TRP A 66 -1.93 -8.20 10.39
CA TRP A 66 -1.82 -6.75 10.56
C TRP A 66 -1.10 -6.15 9.37
N ARG A 67 -1.67 -5.10 8.77
CA ARG A 67 -1.08 -4.40 7.62
C ARG A 67 -0.91 -2.92 7.95
N TRP A 68 0.29 -2.38 7.75
CA TRP A 68 0.59 -0.98 8.08
C TRP A 68 1.57 -0.33 7.10
N MET A 69 1.67 1.00 7.15
CA MET A 69 2.64 1.79 6.37
C MET A 69 2.47 1.60 4.86
N GLY A 70 1.23 1.75 4.41
CA GLY A 70 0.87 1.59 3.01
C GLY A 70 1.44 2.68 2.09
N SER A 71 1.69 2.33 0.83
CA SER A 71 1.99 3.29 -0.24
C SER A 71 1.38 2.85 -1.56
N ILE A 72 0.75 3.79 -2.27
CA ILE A 72 -0.13 3.50 -3.41
C ILE A 72 0.26 4.33 -4.64
N ALA A 73 0.12 3.74 -5.83
CA ALA A 73 0.25 4.45 -7.10
C ALA A 73 -0.64 3.81 -8.18
N GLN A 74 -0.79 4.53 -9.30
CA GLN A 74 -1.45 4.06 -10.51
C GLN A 74 -0.47 4.11 -11.69
N ASP A 75 -0.62 3.18 -12.63
CA ASP A 75 0.02 3.24 -13.94
C ASP A 75 -0.84 3.98 -14.98
N ARG A 76 -0.32 4.09 -16.21
CA ARG A 76 -0.95 4.82 -17.31
C ARG A 76 -2.21 4.19 -17.88
N VAL A 77 -2.45 2.90 -17.60
CA VAL A 77 -3.66 2.21 -18.05
C VAL A 77 -4.69 2.05 -16.93
N GLY A 78 -4.42 2.62 -15.75
CA GLY A 78 -5.37 2.64 -14.64
C GLY A 78 -5.25 1.46 -13.68
N ASN A 79 -4.20 0.65 -13.77
CA ASN A 79 -3.93 -0.35 -12.74
C ASN A 79 -3.36 0.35 -11.51
N VAL A 80 -3.71 -0.16 -10.33
CA VAL A 80 -3.31 0.39 -9.04
C VAL A 80 -2.54 -0.67 -8.27
N LEU A 81 -1.42 -0.29 -7.67
CA LEU A 81 -0.62 -1.14 -6.79
C LEU A 81 -0.49 -0.46 -5.43
N LEU A 82 -0.79 -1.21 -4.39
CA LEU A 82 -0.68 -0.82 -2.98
C LEU A 82 0.32 -1.75 -2.31
N GLY A 83 1.42 -1.22 -1.78
CA GLY A 83 2.38 -1.96 -0.96
C GLY A 83 2.30 -1.59 0.50
N TYR A 84 2.61 -2.51 1.41
CA TYR A 84 2.57 -2.33 2.86
C TYR A 84 3.48 -3.33 3.58
N SER A 85 3.71 -3.09 4.87
CA SER A 85 4.24 -4.09 5.80
C SER A 85 3.11 -4.99 6.30
N GLU A 86 3.41 -6.27 6.53
CA GLU A 86 2.47 -7.26 7.05
C GLU A 86 3.11 -8.17 8.10
N SER A 87 2.37 -8.52 9.15
CA SER A 87 2.76 -9.50 10.17
C SER A 87 1.55 -9.96 10.98
N CYS A 88 1.59 -11.20 11.44
CA CYS A 88 0.72 -11.71 12.49
C CYS A 88 1.46 -12.07 13.79
N GLY A 89 2.76 -11.74 13.87
CA GLY A 89 3.61 -12.10 15.00
C GLY A 89 3.56 -13.59 15.27
N ASP A 90 3.34 -13.98 16.53
CA ASP A 90 3.15 -15.37 16.93
C ASP A 90 1.68 -15.86 16.78
N ASN A 91 0.75 -14.95 16.47
CA ASN A 91 -0.70 -15.21 16.47
C ASN A 91 -1.27 -15.32 15.04
N CYS A 92 -0.56 -16.05 14.18
CA CYS A 92 -0.95 -16.22 12.79
C CYS A 92 -2.15 -17.17 12.63
N PRO A 93 -3.11 -16.90 11.74
CA PRO A 93 -4.26 -17.77 11.50
C PRO A 93 -3.88 -19.20 11.07
N ASN A 94 -2.72 -19.35 10.42
CA ASN A 94 -2.18 -20.63 9.97
C ASN A 94 -1.23 -21.31 10.99
N GLY A 95 -1.04 -20.69 12.17
CA GLY A 95 -0.16 -21.18 13.25
C GLY A 95 1.35 -21.06 12.99
N THR A 96 1.78 -20.48 11.87
CA THR A 96 3.20 -20.25 11.58
C THR A 96 3.54 -18.80 11.86
N PRO A 97 4.42 -18.48 12.83
CA PRO A 97 4.79 -17.10 13.12
C PRO A 97 5.31 -16.37 11.89
N MET A 98 4.94 -15.10 11.79
CA MET A 98 5.29 -14.25 10.66
C MET A 98 5.95 -12.98 11.14
N TYR A 99 7.22 -12.83 10.81
CA TYR A 99 7.94 -11.58 11.01
C TYR A 99 7.42 -10.49 10.05
N PRO A 100 7.53 -9.20 10.42
CA PRO A 100 7.26 -8.09 9.52
C PRO A 100 7.87 -8.29 8.13
N SER A 101 6.98 -8.48 7.16
CA SER A 101 7.27 -8.82 5.77
C SER A 101 6.66 -7.78 4.84
N ILE A 102 7.02 -7.83 3.56
CA ILE A 102 6.58 -6.84 2.58
C ILE A 102 5.66 -7.50 1.57
N TYR A 103 4.47 -6.91 1.43
CA TYR A 103 3.43 -7.41 0.55
C TYR A 103 2.90 -6.29 -0.36
N VAL A 104 2.30 -6.71 -1.47
CA VAL A 104 1.56 -5.83 -2.36
C VAL A 104 0.21 -6.43 -2.70
N ALA A 105 -0.82 -5.59 -2.77
CA ALA A 105 -2.12 -5.93 -3.35
C ALA A 105 -2.43 -4.96 -4.49
N SER A 106 -3.27 -5.40 -5.42
CA SER A 106 -3.45 -4.67 -6.68
C SER A 106 -4.90 -4.61 -7.13
N ARG A 107 -5.19 -3.75 -8.10
CA ARG A 107 -6.44 -3.82 -8.88
C ARG A 107 -6.25 -3.30 -10.29
N LYS A 108 -7.01 -3.87 -11.22
CA LYS A 108 -7.16 -3.44 -12.60
C LYS A 108 -8.43 -2.59 -12.77
N PRO A 109 -8.54 -1.80 -13.85
CA PRO A 109 -9.74 -1.00 -14.13
C PRO A 109 -11.06 -1.80 -14.18
N GLY A 110 -11.01 -3.07 -14.56
CA GLY A 110 -12.19 -3.95 -14.66
C GLY A 110 -12.64 -4.59 -13.35
N ASP A 111 -11.84 -4.47 -12.28
CA ASP A 111 -12.17 -5.07 -10.99
C ASP A 111 -13.28 -4.26 -10.30
N ALA A 112 -14.07 -4.94 -9.46
CA ALA A 112 -15.12 -4.30 -8.68
C ALA A 112 -14.56 -3.11 -7.87
N LEU A 113 -15.24 -1.97 -7.93
CA LEU A 113 -14.78 -0.75 -7.26
C LEU A 113 -14.64 -0.97 -5.75
N GLY A 114 -13.58 -0.40 -5.18
CA GLY A 114 -13.30 -0.51 -3.74
C GLY A 114 -12.73 -1.86 -3.29
N THR A 115 -12.43 -2.75 -4.23
CA THR A 115 -11.76 -4.04 -3.94
C THR A 115 -10.34 -4.07 -4.49
N LEU A 116 -9.49 -4.88 -3.86
CA LEU A 116 -8.16 -5.25 -4.34
C LEU A 116 -8.12 -6.78 -4.50
N GLU A 117 -7.31 -7.24 -5.45
CA GLU A 117 -6.96 -8.65 -5.65
C GLU A 117 -6.18 -9.21 -4.44
N PRO A 118 -6.05 -10.56 -4.34
CA PRO A 118 -5.19 -11.18 -3.33
C PRO A 118 -3.77 -10.62 -3.35
N GLU A 119 -3.19 -10.50 -2.16
CA GLU A 119 -1.85 -9.96 -1.99
C GLU A 119 -0.75 -10.95 -2.41
N VAL A 120 0.43 -10.39 -2.70
CA VAL A 120 1.61 -11.11 -3.13
C VAL A 120 2.77 -10.73 -2.23
N LEU A 121 3.45 -11.75 -1.70
CA LEU A 121 4.69 -11.60 -0.94
C LEU A 121 5.79 -11.03 -1.85
N VAL A 122 6.36 -9.89 -1.45
CA VAL A 122 7.54 -9.30 -2.09
C VAL A 122 8.81 -9.82 -1.44
N VAL A 123 8.88 -9.77 -0.09
CA VAL A 123 9.98 -10.36 0.68
C VAL A 123 9.51 -10.74 2.07
N ALA A 124 9.94 -11.92 2.52
CA ALA A 124 9.69 -12.39 3.88
C ALA A 124 10.75 -11.84 4.84
N GLY A 125 10.29 -11.23 5.93
CA GLY A 125 11.18 -10.87 7.03
C GLY A 125 11.62 -12.09 7.82
N THR A 126 12.76 -11.95 8.49
CA THR A 126 13.33 -12.98 9.36
C THR A 126 13.68 -12.44 10.75
N GLY A 127 13.21 -11.23 11.07
CA GLY A 127 13.32 -10.62 12.39
C GLY A 127 12.29 -9.52 12.60
N SER A 128 12.24 -9.03 13.84
CA SER A 128 11.37 -7.93 14.26
C SER A 128 12.16 -6.78 14.85
N GLN A 129 11.61 -5.58 14.74
CA GLN A 129 12.07 -4.44 15.52
C GLN A 129 11.66 -4.61 16.98
N THR A 130 12.61 -4.49 17.91
CA THR A 130 12.33 -4.64 19.34
C THR A 130 12.07 -3.31 20.05
N ASP A 131 12.75 -2.23 19.65
CA ASP A 131 12.52 -0.87 20.15
C ASP A 131 13.20 0.19 19.28
N THR A 132 12.45 1.24 18.92
CA THR A 132 12.92 2.46 18.22
C THR A 132 12.21 3.72 18.72
N SER A 133 11.69 3.71 19.95
CA SER A 133 10.80 4.79 20.44
C SER A 133 9.55 4.96 19.57
N ASN A 134 8.92 3.85 19.17
CA ASN A 134 7.68 3.76 18.37
C ASN A 134 7.79 4.28 16.91
N ARG A 135 8.97 4.18 16.29
CA ARG A 135 9.17 4.51 14.87
C ARG A 135 9.19 3.26 14.01
N TRP A 136 8.41 3.24 12.94
CA TRP A 136 8.48 2.25 11.88
C TRP A 136 7.94 2.89 10.60
N GLY A 137 8.51 2.52 9.46
CA GLY A 137 7.98 2.81 8.14
C GLY A 137 8.26 4.23 7.69
N ASP A 138 9.32 4.85 8.19
CA ASP A 138 9.77 6.16 7.71
C ASP A 138 10.10 6.12 6.19
N TYR A 139 10.28 4.91 5.63
CA TYR A 139 10.70 4.67 4.26
C TYR A 139 9.76 3.80 3.41
N SER A 140 8.42 3.91 3.51
CA SER A 140 7.49 3.23 2.58
C SER A 140 7.08 4.14 1.40
N SER A 141 7.40 3.75 0.16
CA SER A 141 7.13 4.58 -1.01
C SER A 141 6.90 3.80 -2.30
N MET A 142 5.70 3.92 -2.86
CA MET A 142 5.34 3.45 -4.20
C MET A 142 5.50 4.58 -5.23
N ARG A 143 6.15 4.28 -6.35
CA ARG A 143 6.39 5.19 -7.48
C ARG A 143 6.12 4.49 -8.80
N ILE A 144 5.81 5.30 -9.80
CA ILE A 144 5.70 4.86 -11.19
C ILE A 144 6.91 5.41 -11.94
N ASP A 145 7.53 4.57 -12.76
CA ASP A 145 8.62 4.95 -13.66
C ASP A 145 8.09 5.85 -14.80
N GLN A 146 9.00 6.50 -15.52
CA GLN A 146 8.69 7.37 -16.65
C GLN A 146 8.09 6.62 -17.85
N ASP A 147 8.23 5.30 -17.91
CA ASP A 147 7.49 4.47 -18.87
C ASP A 147 5.97 4.44 -18.60
N GLY A 148 5.54 4.95 -17.44
CA GLY A 148 4.17 5.00 -17.00
C GLY A 148 3.57 3.62 -16.68
N CYS A 149 4.38 2.57 -16.55
CA CYS A 149 3.93 1.18 -16.36
C CYS A 149 4.65 0.44 -15.23
N THR A 150 5.92 0.75 -15.01
CA THR A 150 6.75 0.04 -14.04
C THR A 150 6.59 0.69 -12.68
N PHE A 151 6.08 -0.07 -11.73
CA PHE A 151 6.02 0.33 -10.33
C PHE A 151 7.35 0.04 -9.66
N TRP A 152 7.80 0.97 -8.83
CA TRP A 152 8.93 0.81 -7.92
C TRP A 152 8.43 0.97 -6.49
N TYR A 153 8.63 -0.05 -5.67
CA TYR A 153 8.28 -0.04 -4.26
C TYR A 153 9.53 -0.17 -3.40
N THR A 154 9.68 0.77 -2.47
CA THR A 154 10.73 0.76 -1.46
C THR A 154 10.08 0.73 -0.09
N THR A 155 10.48 -0.19 0.78
CA THR A 155 10.04 -0.22 2.18
C THR A 155 11.02 -0.98 3.07
N GLU A 156 10.90 -0.77 4.38
CA GLU A 156 11.75 -1.36 5.39
C GLU A 156 11.24 -2.73 5.87
N TYR A 157 12.18 -3.58 6.28
CA TYR A 157 11.93 -4.86 6.92
C TYR A 157 13.14 -5.27 7.76
N TYR A 158 13.04 -6.36 8.53
CA TYR A 158 14.15 -6.85 9.35
C TYR A 158 14.60 -8.24 8.90
N LYS A 159 15.91 -8.39 8.68
CA LYS A 159 16.57 -9.68 8.43
C LYS A 159 16.95 -10.40 9.73
N THR A 160 17.12 -9.64 10.80
CA THR A 160 17.47 -10.13 12.13
C THR A 160 16.73 -9.30 13.15
N THR A 161 16.30 -9.92 14.25
CA THR A 161 15.62 -9.19 15.33
C THR A 161 16.60 -8.25 16.02
N ALA A 162 16.32 -6.95 15.99
CA ALA A 162 17.20 -5.90 16.50
C ALA A 162 16.40 -4.65 16.86
N SER A 163 17.00 -3.75 17.65
CA SER A 163 16.36 -2.47 17.98
C SER A 163 16.40 -1.50 16.82
N PHE A 164 17.56 -1.29 16.19
CA PHE A 164 17.75 -0.27 15.14
C PHE A 164 18.70 -0.80 14.04
N ASP A 165 18.22 -1.76 13.24
CA ASP A 165 18.99 -2.40 12.15
C ASP A 165 18.06 -2.90 11.04
N TRP A 166 17.18 -2.03 10.55
CA TRP A 166 16.31 -2.39 9.43
C TRP A 166 17.13 -2.56 8.15
N SER A 167 16.66 -3.43 7.28
CA SER A 167 17.04 -3.51 5.88
C SER A 167 15.98 -2.85 5.01
N THR A 168 16.38 -2.40 3.82
CA THR A 168 15.46 -1.84 2.83
C THR A 168 15.33 -2.79 1.65
N GLN A 169 14.10 -3.11 1.26
CA GLN A 169 13.83 -3.77 0.00
C GLN A 169 13.45 -2.74 -1.06
N ILE A 170 13.99 -2.91 -2.27
CA ILE A 170 13.53 -2.21 -3.47
C ILE A 170 13.04 -3.29 -4.44
N ALA A 171 11.80 -3.19 -4.90
CA ALA A 171 11.20 -4.14 -5.83
C ALA A 171 10.49 -3.39 -6.96
N SER A 172 10.44 -4.02 -8.13
CA SER A 172 9.69 -3.51 -9.28
C SER A 172 8.59 -4.49 -9.68
N ALA A 173 7.44 -3.95 -10.12
CA ALA A 173 6.34 -4.73 -10.67
C ALA A 173 5.75 -4.04 -11.90
N LYS A 174 5.22 -4.82 -12.84
CA LYS A 174 4.55 -4.31 -14.04
C LYS A 174 3.38 -5.21 -14.39
N PHE A 175 2.21 -4.63 -14.64
CA PHE A 175 1.06 -5.38 -15.11
C PHE A 175 1.20 -5.72 -16.59
N ALA A 176 0.78 -6.93 -16.98
CA ALA A 176 0.88 -7.42 -18.35
C ALA A 176 0.07 -6.59 -19.38
N ASN A 177 -0.99 -5.91 -18.93
CA ASN A 177 -1.81 -5.04 -19.77
C ASN A 177 -1.22 -3.63 -19.97
N CYS A 178 -0.16 -3.25 -19.23
CA CYS A 178 0.47 -1.95 -19.39
C CYS A 178 1.53 -1.99 -20.51
N LYS A 179 1.02 -1.65 -21.70
CA LYS A 179 1.65 -1.50 -23.02
C LYS A 179 2.52 -0.29 -23.17
#